data_AF-A0A210QAN7-F1
#
_entry.id   AF-A0A210QAN7-F1
#
_cell.length_a   1.000
_cell.length_b   1.000
_cell.length_c   1.000
_cell.angle_alpha   90.00
_cell.angle_beta   90.00
_cell.angle_gamma   90.00
#
_symmetry.space_group_name_H-M   'P 1'
#
loop_
_entity.id
_entity.type
_entity.pdbx_description
1 polymer ?
#
loop_
_entity_poly.entity_id
_entity_poly.type
_entity_poly.pdbx_seq_one_letter_code
_entity_poly.pdbx_strand_id
1 'polypeptide(L)'
;MEEEVHALITFVFSQFTASDYTKVTQYEIQVACLKLMIRASFQVFNYLSEQCFTKCVIRLDNDTLTNREKTCVEKCYEKNMSYLTNFKKFWTTNNDEHAARETPQDDGR
;
A
#
# COMPACT_ATOMS: atom_id res chain seq x y z
N MET A 1 -0.68 13.34 -10.40
CA MET A 1 0.05 12.07 -10.15
C MET A 1 1.17 12.25 -9.14
N GLU A 2 2.04 13.25 -9.26
CA GLU A 2 3.13 13.48 -8.29
C GLU A 2 2.63 13.82 -6.86
N GLU A 3 1.56 14.62 -6.73
CA GLU A 3 0.99 14.97 -5.41
C GLU A 3 0.39 13.76 -4.67
N GLU A 4 -0.27 12.85 -5.37
CA GLU A 4 -0.89 11.66 -4.75
C GLU A 4 0.15 10.64 -4.30
N VAL A 5 1.24 10.48 -5.06
CA VAL A 5 2.38 9.66 -4.67
C VAL A 5 3.08 10.26 -3.45
N HIS A 6 3.23 11.59 -3.40
CA HIS A 6 3.81 12.27 -2.25
C HIS A 6 2.93 12.15 -1.00
N ALA A 7 1.60 12.21 -1.16
CA ALA A 7 0.65 11.98 -0.07
C ALA A 7 0.69 10.53 0.46
N LEU A 8 0.82 9.54 -0.43
CA LEU A 8 1.01 8.13 -0.06
C LEU A 8 2.33 7.90 0.68
N ILE A 9 3.43 8.50 0.20
CA ILE A 9 4.74 8.41 0.85
C ILE A 9 4.66 9.02 2.26
N THR A 10 4.09 10.22 2.38
CA THR A 10 3.95 10.93 3.66
C THR A 10 3.05 10.17 4.64
N PHE A 11 1.94 9.60 4.15
CA PHE A 11 1.01 8.78 4.94
C PHE A 11 1.63 7.46 5.42
N VAL A 12 2.59 6.88 4.69
CA VAL A 12 3.26 5.64 5.14
C VAL A 12 4.38 5.96 6.15
N PHE A 13 5.08 7.09 5.99
CA PHE A 13 6.04 7.56 7.00
C PHE A 13 5.39 7.87 8.35
N SER A 14 4.14 8.34 8.37
CA SER A 14 3.44 8.64 9.63
C SER A 14 2.96 7.40 10.39
N GLN A 15 3.07 6.19 9.82
CA GLN A 15 2.56 4.94 10.40
C GLN A 15 3.62 4.14 11.17
N PHE A 16 4.89 4.57 11.15
CA PHE A 16 5.94 3.89 11.92
C PHE A 16 6.17 4.63 13.24
N THR A 17 5.58 4.12 14.32
CA THR A 17 5.98 4.46 15.68
C THR A 17 7.42 3.96 15.90
N ALA A 18 8.27 4.86 16.39
CA ALA A 18 9.63 4.53 16.77
C ALA A 18 9.61 3.66 18.04
N SER A 19 9.42 2.34 17.88
CA SER A 19 9.61 1.38 18.97
C SER A 19 10.78 0.47 18.64
N ASP A 20 11.82 0.58 19.46
CA ASP A 20 12.98 -0.30 19.59
C ASP A 20 13.91 -0.52 18.39
N TYR A 21 14.85 0.40 18.19
CA TYR A 21 16.11 0.11 17.48
C TYR A 21 17.31 0.52 18.34
N THR A 22 17.82 -0.43 19.10
CA THR A 22 19.13 -0.31 19.74
C THR A 22 20.23 -0.59 18.70
N LYS A 23 20.95 0.46 18.30
CA LYS A 23 22.23 0.48 17.57
C LYS A 23 22.28 0.02 16.10
N VAL A 24 21.21 0.24 15.33
CA VAL A 24 21.33 0.49 13.88
C VAL A 24 21.09 1.97 13.67
N THR A 25 21.85 2.65 12.81
CA THR A 25 21.63 4.09 12.63
C THR A 25 20.22 4.28 12.05
N GLN A 26 19.42 5.13 12.67
CA GLN A 26 18.02 5.41 12.27
C GLN A 26 17.87 5.68 10.77
N TYR A 27 18.91 6.24 10.15
CA TYR A 27 19.04 6.46 8.71
C TYR A 27 19.07 5.17 7.87
N GLU A 28 19.83 4.15 8.28
CA GLU A 28 19.93 2.88 7.54
C GLU A 28 18.58 2.16 7.48
N ILE A 29 17.82 2.20 8.58
CA ILE A 29 16.47 1.63 8.65
C ILE A 29 15.52 2.43 7.76
N GLN A 30 15.59 3.76 7.79
CA GLN A 30 14.76 4.61 6.93
C GLN A 30 15.00 4.33 5.44
N VAL A 31 16.27 4.22 5.03
CA VAL A 31 16.63 3.90 3.64
C VAL A 31 16.16 2.50 3.25
N ALA A 32 16.32 1.50 4.13
CA ALA A 32 15.82 0.15 3.87
C ALA A 32 14.29 0.12 3.75
N CYS A 33 13.58 0.81 4.64
CA CYS A 33 12.12 0.93 4.61
C CYS A 33 11.64 1.63 3.34
N LEU A 34 12.30 2.73 2.93
CA LEU A 34 11.99 3.42 1.69
C LEU A 34 12.14 2.52 0.45
N LYS A 35 13.22 1.73 0.39
CA LYS A 35 13.42 0.76 -0.70
C LYS A 35 12.29 -0.28 -0.75
N LEU A 36 11.86 -0.77 0.41
CA LEU A 36 10.73 -1.70 0.50
C LEU A 36 9.42 -1.04 0.07
N MET A 37 9.16 0.21 0.48
CA MET A 37 7.98 0.97 0.08
C MET A 37 7.92 1.19 -1.44
N ILE A 38 9.04 1.59 -2.06
CA ILE A 38 9.14 1.77 -3.51
C ILE A 38 8.89 0.45 -4.23
N ARG A 39 9.48 -0.65 -3.74
CA ARG A 39 9.23 -1.97 -4.34
C ARG A 39 7.76 -2.36 -4.24
N ALA A 40 7.14 -2.15 -3.08
CA ALA A 40 5.73 -2.45 -2.85
C ALA A 40 4.82 -1.60 -3.75
N SER A 41 5.14 -0.32 -3.97
CA SER A 41 4.33 0.54 -4.85
C SER A 41 4.35 0.06 -6.30
N PHE A 42 5.50 -0.39 -6.82
CA PHE A 42 5.57 -1.00 -8.14
C PHE A 42 4.79 -2.32 -8.24
N GLN A 43 4.78 -3.13 -7.19
CA GLN A 43 3.99 -4.37 -7.17
C GLN A 43 2.48 -4.06 -7.22
N VAL A 44 2.02 -3.07 -6.45
CA VAL A 44 0.62 -2.62 -6.49
C VAL A 44 0.28 -2.05 -7.86
N PHE A 45 1.15 -1.21 -8.43
CA PHE A 45 0.95 -0.66 -9.76
C PHE A 45 0.78 -1.77 -10.80
N ASN A 46 1.72 -2.72 -10.86
CA ASN A 46 1.67 -3.84 -11.81
C ASN A 46 0.39 -4.67 -11.65
N TYR A 47 0.01 -4.99 -10.41
CA TYR A 47 -1.23 -5.71 -10.11
C TYR A 47 -2.47 -4.95 -10.60
N LEU A 48 -2.57 -3.65 -10.31
CA LEU A 48 -3.71 -2.83 -10.73
C LEU A 48 -3.78 -2.70 -12.25
N SER A 49 -2.64 -2.49 -12.91
CA SER A 49 -2.55 -2.46 -14.37
C SER A 49 -3.04 -3.76 -14.99
N GLU A 50 -2.56 -4.91 -14.51
CA GLU A 50 -3.00 -6.22 -15.00
C GLU A 50 -4.50 -6.46 -14.77
N GLN A 51 -5.00 -6.19 -13.57
CA GLN A 51 -6.41 -6.39 -13.22
C GLN A 51 -7.35 -5.51 -14.05
N CYS A 52 -7.02 -4.23 -14.18
CA CYS A 52 -7.88 -3.31 -14.91
C CYS A 52 -7.79 -3.49 -16.42
N PHE A 53 -6.61 -3.83 -16.96
CA PHE A 53 -6.49 -4.20 -18.36
C PHE A 53 -7.33 -5.45 -18.68
N THR A 54 -7.15 -6.53 -17.92
CA THR A 54 -7.85 -7.82 -18.14
C THR A 54 -9.38 -7.69 -18.05
N LYS A 55 -9.88 -6.81 -17.18
CA LYS A 55 -11.33 -6.63 -16.97
C LYS A 55 -11.98 -5.64 -17.92
N CYS A 56 -11.27 -4.59 -18.31
CA CYS A 56 -11.85 -3.48 -19.05
C CYS A 56 -11.53 -3.51 -20.55
N VAL A 57 -10.35 -3.99 -20.94
CA VAL A 57 -9.89 -3.99 -22.34
C VAL A 57 -10.18 -5.36 -22.95
N ILE A 58 -11.36 -5.48 -23.54
CA ILE A 58 -11.87 -6.76 -24.07
C ILE A 58 -11.46 -6.94 -25.54
N ARG A 59 -11.33 -5.83 -26.27
CA ARG A 59 -11.02 -5.82 -27.70
C ARG A 59 -9.71 -5.09 -27.93
N LEU A 60 -8.89 -5.66 -28.81
CA LEU A 60 -7.60 -5.10 -29.22
C LEU A 60 -7.64 -4.73 -30.71
N ASP A 61 -8.77 -4.19 -31.16
CA ASP A 61 -8.97 -3.79 -32.55
C ASP A 61 -8.32 -2.44 -32.88
N ASN A 62 -8.09 -1.59 -31.87
CA ASN A 62 -7.42 -0.30 -32.01
C ASN A 62 -6.22 -0.23 -31.05
N ASP A 63 -5.26 0.62 -31.40
CA ASP A 63 -4.08 0.95 -30.58
C ASP A 63 -4.40 1.90 -29.41
N THR A 64 -5.63 2.39 -29.35
CA THR A 64 -6.10 3.35 -28.36
C THR A 64 -7.34 2.86 -27.64
N LEU A 65 -7.43 3.17 -26.35
CA LEU A 65 -8.60 2.85 -25.55
C LEU A 65 -9.82 3.64 -26.01
N THR A 66 -10.93 2.95 -26.18
CA THR A 66 -12.23 3.59 -26.38
C THR A 66 -12.64 4.38 -25.12
N ASN A 67 -13.55 5.35 -25.27
CA ASN A 67 -14.04 6.12 -24.11
C ASN A 67 -14.65 5.23 -23.02
N ARG A 68 -15.33 4.14 -23.42
CA ARG A 68 -15.91 3.17 -22.48
C ARG A 68 -14.82 2.44 -21.69
N GLU A 69 -13.74 2.02 -22.35
CA GLU A 69 -12.62 1.33 -21.70
C GLU A 69 -11.86 2.27 -20.76
N LYS A 70 -11.63 3.53 -21.16
CA LYS A 70 -11.03 4.56 -20.29
C LYS A 70 -11.82 4.71 -18.99
N THR A 71 -13.14 4.96 -19.08
CA THR A 71 -14.00 5.09 -17.90
C THR A 71 -14.03 3.80 -17.06
N CYS A 72 -13.97 2.63 -17.69
CA CYS A 72 -13.89 1.36 -16.95
C CYS A 72 -12.59 1.24 -16.16
N VAL A 73 -11.44 1.56 -16.78
CA VAL A 73 -10.12 1.49 -16.14
C VAL A 73 -10.04 2.46 -14.96
N GLU A 74 -10.54 3.69 -15.12
CA GLU A 74 -10.61 4.69 -14.03
C GLU A 74 -11.41 4.15 -12.83
N LYS A 75 -12.63 3.66 -13.06
CA LYS A 75 -13.47 3.09 -11.99
C LYS A 75 -12.88 1.82 -11.39
N CYS A 76 -12.21 1.00 -12.20
CA CYS A 76 -11.51 -0.18 -11.73
C CYS A 76 -10.39 0.20 -10.75
N TYR A 77 -9.58 1.19 -11.11
CA TYR A 77 -8.52 1.71 -10.26
C TYR A 77 -9.07 2.24 -8.94
N GLU A 78 -10.06 3.15 -8.99
CA GLU A 78 -10.69 3.74 -7.79
C GLU A 78 -11.22 2.67 -6.83
N LYS A 79 -11.93 1.68 -7.37
CA LYS A 79 -12.52 0.59 -6.58
C LYS A 79 -11.45 -0.26 -5.91
N ASN A 80 -10.40 -0.64 -6.64
CA ASN A 80 -9.32 -1.45 -6.07
C ASN A 80 -8.51 -0.67 -5.04
N MET A 81 -8.22 0.61 -5.28
CA MET A 81 -7.52 1.44 -4.30
C MET A 81 -8.33 1.63 -3.01
N SER A 82 -9.64 1.83 -3.13
CA SER A 82 -10.54 1.86 -1.97
C SER A 82 -10.51 0.54 -1.20
N TYR A 83 -10.56 -0.59 -1.91
CA TYR A 83 -10.45 -1.93 -1.31
C TYR A 83 -9.12 -2.12 -0.57
N LEU A 84 -7.98 -1.81 -1.20
CA LEU A 84 -6.66 -1.93 -0.59
C LEU A 84 -6.51 -1.04 0.66
N THR A 85 -7.07 0.18 0.61
CA THR A 85 -7.07 1.10 1.75
C THR A 85 -7.87 0.55 2.92
N ASN A 86 -9.07 0.02 2.66
CA ASN A 86 -9.92 -0.57 3.68
C ASN A 86 -9.31 -1.86 4.24
N PHE A 87 -8.71 -2.69 3.37
CA PHE A 87 -7.97 -3.88 3.77
C PHE A 87 -6.79 -3.52 4.67
N LYS A 88 -6.00 -2.49 4.31
CA LYS A 88 -4.91 -1.99 5.16
C LYS A 88 -5.42 -1.61 6.55
N LYS A 89 -6.48 -0.80 6.63
CA LYS A 89 -7.07 -0.39 7.92
C LYS A 89 -7.48 -1.58 8.77
N PHE A 90 -8.17 -2.54 8.16
CA PHE A 90 -8.56 -3.78 8.84
C PHE A 90 -7.34 -4.56 9.35
N TRP A 91 -6.32 -4.71 8.51
CA TRP A 91 -5.11 -5.46 8.84
C TRP A 91 -4.30 -4.79 9.96
N THR A 92 -4.17 -3.47 9.95
CA THR A 92 -3.52 -2.72 11.03
C THR A 92 -4.27 -2.87 12.35
N THR A 93 -5.59 -2.70 12.36
CA THR A 93 -6.39 -2.85 13.59
C THR A 93 -6.23 -4.23 14.20
N ASN A 94 -6.31 -5.31 13.39
CA ASN A 94 -6.16 -6.66 13.93
C ASN A 94 -4.74 -6.94 14.43
N ASN A 95 -3.71 -6.43 13.77
CA ASN A 95 -2.33 -6.63 14.22
C ASN A 95 -2.02 -5.85 15.51
N ASP A 96 -2.54 -4.65 15.66
CA ASP A 96 -2.41 -3.87 16.89
C ASP A 96 -3.07 -4.62 18.06
N GLU A 97 -4.23 -5.26 17.83
CA GLU A 97 -4.88 -6.14 18.82
C GLU A 97 -4.05 -7.38 19.16
N HIS A 98 -3.31 -7.96 18.20
CA HIS A 98 -2.38 -9.06 18.48
C HIS A 98 -1.16 -8.59 19.28
N ALA A 99 -0.54 -7.48 18.90
CA ALA A 99 0.58 -6.90 19.64
C ALA A 99 0.20 -6.49 21.08
N ALA A 100 -1.01 -5.97 21.29
CA ALA A 100 -1.51 -5.62 22.63
C ALA A 100 -1.72 -6.86 23.53
N ARG A 101 -2.07 -8.02 22.95
CA ARG A 101 -2.23 -9.29 23.66
C ARG A 101 -0.90 -9.97 24.03
N GLU A 102 0.19 -9.61 23.35
CA GLU A 102 1.54 -10.16 23.57
C GLU A 102 2.39 -9.31 24.53
N THR A 103 1.84 -8.25 25.14
CA THR A 103 2.56 -7.54 26.20
C THR A 103 2.81 -8.49 27.38
N PRO A 104 4.06 -8.66 27.84
CA PRO A 104 4.38 -9.58 28.93
C PRO A 104 3.60 -9.18 30.19
N GLN A 105 2.87 -10.13 30.75
CA GLN A 105 2.42 -10.03 32.13
C GLN A 105 3.68 -10.01 33.01
N ASP A 106 4.01 -8.84 33.54
CA ASP A 106 5.02 -8.65 34.60
C ASP A 106 4.59 -9.46 35.83
N ASP A 107 5.03 -10.72 35.89
CA ASP A 107 4.95 -11.54 37.09
C ASP A 107 6.07 -11.11 38.04
N GLY A 108 5.87 -9.93 38.64
CA GLY A 108 6.75 -9.39 39.66
C GLY A 108 7.07 -10.43 40.73
N ARG A 109 8.29 -10.96 40.68
CA ARG A 109 8.89 -11.82 41.71
C ARG A 109 10.38 -11.55 41.85
#